data_AF-A0A838EWX7-F1
#
_entry.id   AF-A0A838EWX7-F1
#
_cell.length_a   1.000
_cell.length_b   1.000
_cell.length_c   1.000
_cell.angle_alpha   90.00
_cell.angle_beta   90.00
_cell.angle_gamma   90.00
#
_symmetry.space_group_name_H-M   'P 1'
#
loop_
_entity.id
_entity.type
_entity.pdbx_description
1 polymer ?
#
loop_
_entity_poly.entity_id
_entity_poly.type
_entity_poly.pdbx_seq_one_letter_code
_entity_poly.pdbx_strand_id
1 'polypeptide(L)'
;MKFLPILIFSVLMSEASAHFLNSKQMKYWHKLLHYRPNLVGTMVSEVDSANFFVSPDGKKSPEKELLSFISLLNSDKAQETVCKFPLRYKWLKQNMTNDWKFTTDSCAVYNSFVQKLDAKNLSLVFSSFYINNPGSTFGHTFIRVSRYRDFHQNELLDYAINFAAEDSKDHIALYMLRGLGGYYPGKFSVVPYYYKIREYNDHEFRDIWDYDLGLNQEQINRVVDHIWEMGSVYFDYFYFTENCSYHILGL
;
A
#
# COMPACT_ATOMS: atom_id res chain seq x y z
N MET A 1 14.58 70.68 -10.51
CA MET A 1 15.20 69.47 -11.10
C MET A 1 15.87 68.64 -10.01
N LYS A 2 15.23 67.57 -9.56
CA LYS A 2 15.87 66.50 -8.77
C LYS A 2 15.34 65.19 -9.33
N PHE A 3 16.18 64.47 -10.07
CA PHE A 3 15.90 63.11 -10.54
C PHE A 3 16.46 62.12 -9.51
N LEU A 4 15.59 61.22 -9.03
CA LEU A 4 15.94 60.10 -8.16
C LEU A 4 15.93 58.84 -9.03
N PRO A 5 16.99 58.00 -9.07
CA PRO A 5 16.95 56.77 -9.84
C PRO A 5 16.29 55.66 -9.01
N ILE A 6 15.23 55.07 -9.56
CA ILE A 6 14.58 53.87 -9.04
C ILE A 6 15.45 52.68 -9.49
N LEU A 7 16.13 52.04 -8.54
CA LEU A 7 16.72 50.71 -8.76
C LEU A 7 15.59 49.67 -8.73
N ILE A 8 15.24 49.14 -9.90
CA ILE A 8 14.38 47.96 -10.02
C ILE A 8 15.28 46.74 -9.85
N PHE A 9 15.15 46.08 -8.71
CA PHE A 9 15.79 44.79 -8.43
C PHE A 9 14.96 43.71 -9.14
N SER A 10 15.41 43.25 -10.30
CA SER A 10 14.78 42.14 -11.02
C SER A 10 15.14 40.83 -10.33
N VAL A 11 14.23 40.30 -9.52
CA VAL A 11 14.27 38.91 -9.06
C VAL A 11 13.93 38.01 -10.23
N LEU A 12 14.93 37.30 -10.76
CA LEU A 12 14.74 36.18 -11.68
C LEU A 12 14.15 35.01 -10.89
N MET A 13 12.83 34.88 -10.89
CA MET A 13 12.16 33.63 -10.54
C MET A 13 12.43 32.63 -11.67
N SER A 14 13.27 31.64 -11.40
CA SER A 14 13.40 30.44 -12.22
C SER A 14 12.07 29.69 -12.18
N GLU A 15 11.24 29.85 -13.21
CA GLU A 15 10.06 29.01 -13.44
C GLU A 15 10.50 27.59 -13.84
N ALA A 16 10.81 26.76 -12.84
CA ALA A 16 10.73 25.33 -13.01
C ALA A 16 9.25 24.98 -13.16
N SER A 17 8.78 24.88 -14.41
CA SER A 17 7.41 24.47 -14.71
C SER A 17 7.24 23.01 -14.28
N ALA A 18 6.89 22.79 -13.02
CA ALA A 18 6.48 21.48 -12.52
C ALA A 18 5.18 21.11 -13.24
N HIS A 19 5.26 20.20 -14.19
CA HIS A 19 4.08 19.70 -14.89
C HIS A 19 3.18 19.02 -13.86
N PHE A 20 2.09 19.66 -13.46
CA PHE A 20 1.13 19.07 -12.54
C PHE A 20 0.48 17.83 -13.16
N LEU A 21 0.16 16.85 -12.32
CA LEU A 21 -0.59 15.67 -12.73
C LEU A 21 -1.98 16.08 -13.24
N ASN A 22 -2.44 15.49 -14.33
CA ASN A 22 -3.81 15.69 -14.78
C ASN A 22 -4.82 14.98 -13.85
N SER A 23 -6.12 15.25 -14.03
CA SER A 23 -7.17 14.68 -13.16
C SER A 23 -7.15 13.15 -13.08
N LYS A 24 -6.87 12.44 -14.18
CA LYS A 24 -6.82 10.98 -14.18
C LYS A 24 -5.60 10.48 -13.41
N GLN A 25 -4.46 11.13 -13.56
CA GLN A 25 -3.24 10.82 -12.80
C GLN A 25 -3.43 11.10 -11.32
N MET A 26 -4.04 12.23 -10.94
CA MET A 26 -4.38 12.53 -9.55
C MET A 26 -5.29 11.47 -8.93
N LYS A 27 -6.29 10.97 -9.67
CA LYS A 27 -7.11 9.85 -9.19
C LYS A 27 -6.31 8.57 -8.91
N TYR A 28 -5.26 8.29 -9.69
CA TYR A 28 -4.40 7.15 -9.43
C TYR A 28 -3.48 7.40 -8.23
N TRP A 29 -2.92 8.60 -8.12
CA TRP A 29 -2.18 9.04 -6.92
C TRP A 29 -3.00 8.87 -5.65
N HIS A 30 -4.29 9.22 -5.70
CA HIS A 30 -5.21 9.01 -4.59
C HIS A 30 -5.32 7.53 -4.19
N LYS A 31 -5.35 6.61 -5.16
CA LYS A 31 -5.41 5.17 -4.90
C LYS A 31 -4.13 4.64 -4.24
N LEU A 32 -2.96 5.04 -4.72
CA LEU A 32 -1.67 4.64 -4.13
C LEU A 32 -1.55 5.02 -2.65
N LEU A 33 -2.24 6.09 -2.26
CA LEU A 33 -2.21 6.64 -0.92
C LEU A 33 -3.51 6.37 -0.13
N HIS A 34 -4.41 5.53 -0.64
CA HIS A 34 -5.68 5.18 -0.01
C HIS A 34 -6.55 6.39 0.40
N TYR A 35 -6.60 7.44 -0.42
CA TYR A 35 -7.54 8.54 -0.18
C TYR A 35 -8.97 8.13 -0.51
N ARG A 36 -9.87 8.36 0.45
CA ARG A 36 -11.30 8.15 0.33
C ARG A 36 -12.07 9.38 0.84
N PRO A 37 -13.28 9.64 0.33
CA PRO A 37 -14.14 10.64 0.92
C PRO A 37 -14.57 10.20 2.32
N ASN A 38 -14.36 11.04 3.32
CA ASN A 38 -14.89 10.83 4.66
C ASN A 38 -16.41 11.11 4.71
N LEU A 39 -17.02 10.99 5.89
CA LEU A 39 -18.47 11.21 6.09
C LEU A 39 -18.98 12.59 5.64
N VAL A 40 -18.11 13.61 5.59
CA VAL A 40 -18.43 14.98 5.14
C VAL A 40 -17.95 15.24 3.70
N GLY A 41 -17.56 14.20 2.96
CA GLY A 41 -17.16 14.27 1.55
C GLY A 41 -15.75 14.80 1.29
N THR A 42 -14.95 15.04 2.33
CA THR A 42 -13.56 15.48 2.18
C THR A 42 -12.65 14.29 1.92
N MET A 43 -11.77 14.39 0.93
CA MET A 43 -10.79 13.34 0.63
C MET A 43 -9.71 13.30 1.71
N VAL A 44 -9.59 12.16 2.40
CA VAL A 44 -8.58 11.90 3.44
C VAL A 44 -8.06 10.49 3.23
N SER A 45 -6.76 10.27 3.49
CA SER A 45 -6.20 8.92 3.43
C SER A 45 -6.64 8.09 4.63
N GLU A 46 -7.03 6.84 4.37
CA GLU A 46 -7.34 5.84 5.40
C GLU A 46 -6.08 5.33 6.12
N VAL A 47 -4.86 5.64 5.65
CA VAL A 47 -3.63 5.24 6.35
C VAL A 47 -3.44 6.06 7.62
N ASP A 48 -3.22 5.40 8.75
CA ASP A 48 -3.07 6.05 10.06
C ASP A 48 -1.63 6.26 10.48
N SER A 49 -0.69 5.52 9.89
CA SER A 49 0.73 5.66 10.22
C SER A 49 1.34 6.95 9.69
N ALA A 50 1.80 7.81 10.60
CA ALA A 50 2.43 9.09 10.24
C ALA A 50 3.70 8.92 9.39
N ASN A 51 4.42 7.80 9.51
CA ASN A 51 5.62 7.49 8.74
C ASN A 51 5.35 7.13 7.26
N PHE A 52 4.08 6.95 6.87
CA PHE A 52 3.67 6.65 5.50
C PHE A 52 3.69 7.89 4.58
N PHE A 53 3.41 9.06 5.15
CA PHE A 53 3.40 10.32 4.42
C PHE A 53 4.76 10.99 4.53
N VAL A 54 5.16 11.64 3.45
CA VAL A 54 6.35 12.49 3.41
C VAL A 54 6.01 13.89 3.92
N SER A 55 4.81 14.38 3.62
CA SER A 55 4.32 15.67 4.08
C SER A 55 3.64 15.54 5.44
N PRO A 56 3.86 16.49 6.38
CA PRO A 56 3.11 16.55 7.64
C PRO A 56 1.59 16.64 7.44
N ASP A 57 1.15 17.27 6.35
CA ASP A 57 -0.26 17.39 5.97
C ASP A 57 -0.70 16.32 4.95
N GLY A 58 0.17 15.34 4.65
CA GLY A 58 -0.02 14.39 3.56
C GLY A 58 -1.35 13.66 3.67
N LYS A 59 -1.70 13.15 4.85
CA LYS A 59 -2.98 12.46 5.10
C LYS A 59 -4.22 13.23 4.64
N LYS A 60 -4.19 14.57 4.68
CA LYS A 60 -5.34 15.44 4.36
C LYS A 60 -5.21 16.17 3.02
N SER A 61 -4.04 16.18 2.40
CA SER A 61 -3.83 16.85 1.11
C SER A 61 -2.95 16.00 0.18
N PRO A 62 -3.55 15.34 -0.82
CA PRO A 62 -2.80 14.59 -1.83
C PRO A 62 -1.83 15.48 -2.62
N GLU A 63 -2.16 16.77 -2.81
CA GLU A 63 -1.32 17.74 -3.49
C GLU A 63 -0.07 18.10 -2.67
N LYS A 64 -0.24 18.37 -1.35
CA LYS A 64 0.92 18.63 -0.48
C LYS A 64 1.83 17.42 -0.36
N GLU A 65 1.24 16.21 -0.31
CA GLU A 65 2.01 14.96 -0.32
C GLU A 65 2.81 14.83 -1.62
N LEU A 66 2.18 15.04 -2.78
CA LEU A 66 2.84 14.98 -4.08
C LEU A 66 4.00 15.97 -4.18
N LEU A 67 3.78 17.24 -3.83
CA LEU A 67 4.80 18.28 -3.89
C LEU A 67 5.97 17.99 -2.94
N SER A 68 5.68 17.49 -1.74
CA SER A 68 6.71 17.12 -0.77
C SER A 68 7.51 15.90 -1.25
N PHE A 69 6.84 14.92 -1.86
CA PHE A 69 7.48 13.75 -2.45
C PHE A 69 8.41 14.14 -3.61
N ILE A 70 7.95 15.00 -4.53
CA ILE A 70 8.78 15.54 -5.62
C ILE A 70 9.97 16.32 -5.08
N SER A 71 9.77 17.13 -4.02
CA SER A 71 10.85 17.87 -3.37
C SER A 71 11.93 16.92 -2.81
N LEU A 72 11.55 15.82 -2.18
CA LEU A 72 12.51 14.80 -1.72
C LEU A 72 13.25 14.10 -2.88
N LEU A 73 12.58 13.84 -4.01
CA LEU A 73 13.22 13.26 -5.18
C LEU A 73 14.25 14.20 -5.84
N ASN A 74 14.17 15.50 -5.54
CA ASN A 74 15.11 16.52 -6.00
C ASN A 74 16.14 16.92 -4.93
N SER A 75 16.22 16.20 -3.81
CA SER A 75 17.17 16.45 -2.72
C SER A 75 18.19 15.33 -2.57
N ASP A 76 19.08 15.47 -1.59
CA ASP A 76 20.05 14.45 -1.17
C ASP A 76 19.38 13.17 -0.62
N LYS A 77 18.11 13.23 -0.24
CA LYS A 77 17.31 12.10 0.27
C LYS A 77 16.59 11.30 -0.81
N ALA A 78 16.78 11.63 -2.08
CA ALA A 78 16.05 11.02 -3.18
C ALA A 78 16.21 9.49 -3.23
N GLN A 79 17.44 8.97 -3.07
CA GLN A 79 17.68 7.53 -3.12
C GLN A 79 17.00 6.78 -1.97
N GLU A 80 17.04 7.32 -0.75
CA GLU A 80 16.32 6.75 0.40
C GLU A 80 14.81 6.74 0.15
N THR A 81 14.29 7.84 -0.40
CA THR A 81 12.87 7.99 -0.75
C THR A 81 12.44 6.97 -1.81
N VAL A 82 13.27 6.72 -2.82
CA VAL A 82 13.05 5.70 -3.86
C VAL A 82 12.99 4.29 -3.27
N CYS A 83 13.89 3.97 -2.33
CA CYS A 83 13.89 2.65 -1.68
C CYS A 83 12.71 2.45 -0.73
N LYS A 84 12.25 3.52 -0.09
CA LYS A 84 11.07 3.48 0.80
C LYS A 84 9.76 3.41 0.01
N PHE A 85 9.67 4.14 -1.10
CA PHE A 85 8.45 4.27 -1.91
C PHE A 85 8.68 3.96 -3.40
N PRO A 86 9.04 2.71 -3.73
CA PRO A 86 9.39 2.30 -5.09
C PRO A 86 8.20 2.40 -6.05
N LEU A 87 6.97 2.10 -5.62
CA LEU A 87 5.79 2.17 -6.49
C LEU A 87 5.48 3.62 -6.86
N ARG A 88 5.43 4.51 -5.85
CA ARG A 88 5.19 5.94 -6.08
C ARG A 88 6.24 6.53 -6.99
N TYR A 89 7.51 6.21 -6.76
CA TYR A 89 8.61 6.66 -7.60
C TYR A 89 8.48 6.17 -9.04
N LYS A 90 8.34 4.85 -9.26
CA LYS A 90 8.21 4.26 -10.59
C LYS A 90 7.03 4.87 -11.34
N TRP A 91 5.89 5.05 -10.67
CA TRP A 91 4.71 5.63 -11.27
C TRP A 91 4.91 7.10 -11.67
N LEU A 92 5.45 7.94 -10.78
CA LEU A 92 5.72 9.36 -11.08
C LEU A 92 6.75 9.51 -12.19
N LYS A 93 7.82 8.69 -12.17
CA LYS A 93 8.86 8.69 -13.20
C LYS A 93 8.30 8.44 -14.60
N GLN A 94 7.26 7.62 -14.71
CA GLN A 94 6.58 7.31 -15.97
C GLN A 94 5.54 8.36 -16.38
N ASN A 95 4.97 9.10 -15.41
CA ASN A 95 3.81 9.96 -15.63
C ASN A 95 4.14 11.46 -15.66
N MET A 96 5.39 11.83 -15.39
CA MET A 96 5.86 13.22 -15.35
C MET A 96 7.16 13.37 -16.13
N THR A 97 7.37 14.52 -16.75
CA THR A 97 8.68 14.91 -17.27
C THR A 97 9.62 15.14 -16.09
N ASN A 98 10.74 14.42 -16.06
CA ASN A 98 11.72 14.48 -14.97
C ASN A 98 13.12 14.10 -15.46
N ASP A 99 14.14 14.52 -14.71
CA ASP A 99 15.54 14.14 -14.92
C ASP A 99 16.05 13.16 -13.83
N TRP A 100 15.14 12.44 -13.17
CA TRP A 100 15.49 11.57 -12.04
C TRP A 100 16.26 10.32 -12.50
N LYS A 101 17.52 10.22 -12.11
CA LYS A 101 18.43 9.12 -12.50
C LYS A 101 18.43 7.93 -11.51
N PHE A 102 17.71 8.04 -10.41
CA PHE A 102 17.65 6.99 -9.38
C PHE A 102 16.99 5.71 -9.92
N THR A 103 17.37 4.58 -9.34
CA THR A 103 16.74 3.28 -9.61
C THR A 103 16.52 2.55 -8.30
N THR A 104 15.67 1.52 -8.34
CA THR A 104 15.46 0.62 -7.21
C THR A 104 16.54 -0.44 -7.08
N ASP A 105 17.49 -0.52 -8.02
CA ASP A 105 18.51 -1.58 -8.07
C ASP A 105 19.51 -1.49 -6.91
N SER A 106 19.76 -0.27 -6.40
CA SER A 106 20.59 -0.03 -5.22
C SER A 106 19.88 -0.30 -3.90
N CYS A 107 18.57 -0.56 -3.90
CA CYS A 107 17.76 -0.78 -2.71
C CYS A 107 17.85 -2.24 -2.24
N ALA A 108 18.97 -2.61 -1.60
CA ALA A 108 19.28 -4.00 -1.25
C ALA A 108 18.17 -4.73 -0.45
N VAL A 109 17.57 -4.06 0.55
CA VAL A 109 16.51 -4.66 1.38
C VAL A 109 15.24 -4.90 0.56
N TYR A 110 14.82 -3.90 -0.22
CA TYR A 110 13.67 -4.00 -1.12
C TYR A 110 13.87 -5.10 -2.17
N ASN A 111 15.06 -5.17 -2.79
CA ASN A 111 15.36 -6.20 -3.78
C ASN A 111 15.37 -7.60 -3.16
N SER A 112 15.86 -7.74 -1.93
CA SER A 112 15.79 -9.00 -1.18
C SER A 112 14.34 -9.42 -0.92
N PHE A 113 13.45 -8.47 -0.61
CA PHE A 113 12.01 -8.72 -0.45
C PHE A 113 11.36 -9.19 -1.76
N VAL A 114 11.60 -8.47 -2.87
CA VAL A 114 11.07 -8.83 -4.19
C VAL A 114 11.58 -10.20 -4.65
N GLN A 115 12.87 -10.48 -4.48
CA GLN A 115 13.48 -11.77 -4.84
C GLN A 115 12.98 -12.92 -3.96
N LYS A 116 12.73 -12.67 -2.68
CA LYS A 116 12.17 -13.68 -1.76
C LYS A 116 10.76 -14.09 -2.20
N LEU A 117 9.94 -13.13 -2.61
CA LEU A 117 8.60 -13.38 -3.13
C LEU A 117 8.62 -14.03 -4.50
N ASP A 118 9.51 -13.58 -5.40
CA ASP A 118 9.66 -14.08 -6.77
C ASP A 118 8.32 -14.23 -7.51
N ALA A 119 7.42 -13.26 -7.32
CA ALA A 119 6.02 -13.36 -7.70
C ALA A 119 5.87 -13.52 -9.23
N LYS A 120 5.28 -14.64 -9.66
CA LYS A 120 4.94 -14.96 -11.06
C LYS A 120 3.45 -15.05 -11.30
N ASN A 121 2.66 -15.32 -10.26
CA ASN A 121 1.21 -15.33 -10.31
C ASN A 121 0.60 -14.80 -9.00
N LEU A 122 -0.59 -14.21 -9.08
CA LEU A 122 -1.37 -13.76 -7.94
C LEU A 122 -2.77 -14.35 -8.01
N SER A 123 -3.23 -14.94 -6.91
CA SER A 123 -4.57 -15.51 -6.81
C SER A 123 -5.30 -14.96 -5.60
N LEU A 124 -6.57 -14.62 -5.78
CA LEU A 124 -7.46 -14.27 -4.69
C LEU A 124 -7.90 -15.53 -3.97
N VAL A 125 -7.63 -15.59 -2.68
CA VAL A 125 -7.99 -16.72 -1.83
C VAL A 125 -9.08 -16.30 -0.87
N PHE A 126 -10.13 -17.12 -0.78
CA PHE A 126 -11.19 -17.00 0.20
C PHE A 126 -11.32 -18.28 1.02
N SER A 127 -11.34 -18.13 2.34
CA SER A 127 -11.64 -19.21 3.26
C SER A 127 -13.04 -19.07 3.85
N SER A 128 -13.83 -20.16 3.85
CA SER A 128 -15.24 -20.19 4.27
C SER A 128 -15.46 -19.88 5.76
N PHE A 129 -16.57 -19.30 6.20
CA PHE A 129 -16.84 -18.94 7.61
C PHE A 129 -16.53 -20.02 8.68
N TYR A 130 -15.98 -19.62 9.84
CA TYR A 130 -15.80 -20.50 11.00
C TYR A 130 -16.24 -19.84 12.31
N ILE A 131 -17.41 -20.27 12.81
CA ILE A 131 -18.14 -19.62 13.92
C ILE A 131 -17.43 -19.78 15.28
N ASN A 132 -16.63 -20.83 15.45
CA ASN A 132 -15.98 -21.11 16.73
C ASN A 132 -14.76 -20.21 17.01
N ASN A 133 -14.31 -19.42 16.02
CA ASN A 133 -13.26 -18.42 16.19
C ASN A 133 -13.77 -17.03 15.73
N PRO A 134 -13.90 -16.05 16.64
CA PRO A 134 -14.38 -14.70 16.33
C PRO A 134 -13.60 -13.95 15.24
N GLY A 135 -12.31 -14.26 15.07
CA GLY A 135 -11.48 -13.70 13.99
C GLY A 135 -11.77 -14.30 12.61
N SER A 136 -12.46 -15.43 12.57
CA SER A 136 -12.74 -16.24 11.37
C SER A 136 -14.23 -16.36 11.04
N THR A 137 -15.11 -15.77 11.87
CA THR A 137 -16.57 -15.88 11.75
C THR A 137 -17.10 -15.41 10.41
N PHE A 138 -16.45 -14.42 9.76
CA PHE A 138 -16.89 -13.81 8.50
C PHE A 138 -16.12 -14.29 7.27
N GLY A 139 -15.40 -15.40 7.39
CA GLY A 139 -14.50 -15.81 6.33
C GLY A 139 -13.21 -14.99 6.36
N HIS A 140 -12.29 -15.31 5.46
CA HIS A 140 -11.07 -14.53 5.33
C HIS A 140 -10.61 -14.45 3.87
N THR A 141 -10.25 -13.25 3.44
CA THR A 141 -9.79 -12.99 2.07
C THR A 141 -8.35 -12.54 2.11
N PHE A 142 -7.50 -13.14 1.27
CA PHE A 142 -6.09 -12.79 1.14
C PHE A 142 -5.59 -13.10 -0.27
N ILE A 143 -4.36 -12.69 -0.62
CA ILE A 143 -3.77 -12.98 -1.93
C ILE A 143 -2.67 -14.02 -1.77
N ARG A 144 -2.75 -15.10 -2.53
CA ARG A 144 -1.64 -16.03 -2.72
C ARG A 144 -0.68 -15.47 -3.77
N VAL A 145 0.61 -15.50 -3.45
CA VAL A 145 1.71 -15.09 -4.30
C VAL A 145 2.49 -16.34 -4.69
N SER A 146 2.32 -16.77 -5.94
CA SER A 146 3.02 -17.94 -6.45
C SER A 146 4.32 -17.60 -7.14
N ARG A 147 5.32 -18.45 -6.90
CA ARG A 147 6.63 -18.38 -7.57
C ARG A 147 6.63 -19.00 -8.97
N TYR A 148 5.56 -19.69 -9.33
CA TYR A 148 5.40 -20.35 -10.61
C TYR A 148 4.21 -19.77 -11.35
N ARG A 149 4.23 -19.86 -12.68
CA ARG A 149 3.07 -19.49 -13.49
C ARG A 149 2.00 -20.56 -13.47
N ASP A 150 2.41 -21.81 -13.30
CA ASP A 150 1.48 -22.91 -13.08
C ASP A 150 1.00 -22.86 -11.63
N PHE A 151 -0.29 -22.65 -11.49
CA PHE A 151 -0.99 -22.39 -10.24
C PHE A 151 -0.89 -23.55 -9.23
N HIS A 152 -0.81 -24.80 -9.71
CA HIS A 152 -0.77 -25.99 -8.84
C HIS A 152 0.64 -26.42 -8.44
N GLN A 153 1.67 -25.74 -8.94
CA GLN A 153 3.05 -26.15 -8.71
C GLN A 153 3.60 -25.60 -7.38
N ASN A 154 3.93 -26.50 -6.46
CA ASN A 154 4.68 -26.22 -5.23
C ASN A 154 4.07 -25.14 -4.30
N GLU A 155 2.77 -25.25 -4.03
CA GLU A 155 2.00 -24.40 -3.12
C GLU A 155 2.67 -24.15 -1.75
N LEU A 156 3.40 -25.14 -1.22
CA LEU A 156 4.10 -25.03 0.07
C LEU A 156 5.23 -23.98 0.08
N LEU A 157 5.72 -23.56 -1.09
CA LEU A 157 6.78 -22.55 -1.23
C LEU A 157 6.24 -21.15 -1.51
N ASP A 158 4.92 -21.02 -1.67
CA ASP A 158 4.27 -19.76 -1.96
C ASP A 158 4.14 -18.88 -0.71
N TYR A 159 3.80 -17.61 -0.93
CA TYR A 159 3.52 -16.65 0.13
C TYR A 159 2.06 -16.20 0.09
N ALA A 160 1.56 -15.67 1.19
CA ALA A 160 0.28 -15.03 1.31
C ALA A 160 0.46 -13.56 1.73
N ILE A 161 -0.12 -12.65 0.96
CA ILE A 161 -0.34 -11.27 1.36
C ILE A 161 -1.66 -11.24 2.12
N ASN A 162 -1.56 -10.93 3.40
CA ASN A 162 -2.63 -11.01 4.37
C ASN A 162 -2.88 -9.63 5.00
N PHE A 163 -4.14 -9.24 5.16
CA PHE A 163 -4.51 -8.08 5.95
C PHE A 163 -5.35 -8.53 7.15
N ALA A 164 -4.89 -8.23 8.36
CA ALA A 164 -5.59 -8.62 9.58
C ALA A 164 -5.35 -7.60 10.69
N ALA A 165 -6.26 -7.57 11.67
CA ALA A 165 -6.06 -6.89 12.93
C ALA A 165 -4.88 -7.51 13.69
N GLU A 166 -4.07 -6.68 14.35
CA GLU A 166 -3.02 -7.15 15.23
C GLU A 166 -3.61 -7.91 16.43
N ASP A 167 -3.06 -9.10 16.71
CA ASP A 167 -3.59 -10.02 17.71
C ASP A 167 -3.63 -9.35 19.09
N SER A 168 -4.84 -9.21 19.64
CA SER A 168 -5.05 -8.72 20.99
C SER A 168 -5.35 -9.90 21.90
N LYS A 169 -4.70 -9.94 23.07
CA LYS A 169 -4.99 -10.94 24.12
C LYS A 169 -6.34 -10.71 24.82
N ASP A 170 -7.25 -9.97 24.18
CA ASP A 170 -8.52 -9.59 24.78
C ASP A 170 -9.48 -10.79 24.81
N HIS A 171 -10.36 -10.81 25.81
CA HIS A 171 -11.46 -11.77 25.83
C HIS A 171 -12.39 -11.56 24.63
N ILE A 172 -12.94 -12.65 24.10
CA ILE A 172 -13.76 -12.72 22.87
C ILE A 172 -14.82 -11.60 22.74
N ALA A 173 -15.53 -11.27 23.82
CA ALA A 173 -16.55 -10.20 23.80
C ALA A 173 -15.93 -8.80 23.66
N LEU A 174 -14.79 -8.54 24.32
CA LEU A 174 -14.06 -7.29 24.21
C LEU A 174 -13.38 -7.17 22.83
N TYR A 175 -12.90 -8.29 22.29
CA TYR A 175 -12.39 -8.38 20.93
C TYR A 175 -13.45 -7.99 19.89
N MET A 176 -14.64 -8.58 19.96
CA MET A 176 -15.75 -8.21 19.07
C MET A 176 -16.18 -6.74 19.26
N LEU A 177 -16.36 -6.25 20.49
CA LEU A 177 -16.76 -4.86 20.73
C LEU A 177 -15.74 -3.83 20.24
N ARG A 178 -14.44 -4.07 20.47
CA ARG A 178 -13.37 -3.19 19.98
C ARG A 178 -13.25 -3.23 18.46
N GLY A 179 -13.44 -4.40 17.87
CA GLY A 179 -13.47 -4.59 16.43
C GLY A 179 -14.65 -3.90 15.73
N LEU A 180 -15.81 -3.83 16.38
CA LEU A 180 -16.95 -3.03 15.92
C LEU A 180 -16.64 -1.53 15.94
N GLY A 181 -15.78 -1.09 16.86
CA GLY A 181 -15.43 0.31 17.05
C GLY A 181 -14.15 0.78 16.35
N GLY A 182 -13.45 -0.07 15.60
CA GLY A 182 -12.22 0.32 14.88
C GLY A 182 -10.94 0.32 15.71
N TYR A 183 -10.95 -0.24 16.92
CA TYR A 183 -9.87 -0.05 17.90
C TYR A 183 -8.66 -0.97 17.73
N TYR A 184 -8.56 -1.71 16.63
CA TYR A 184 -7.39 -2.54 16.33
C TYR A 184 -6.62 -2.02 15.13
N PRO A 185 -5.29 -1.94 15.20
CA PRO A 185 -4.50 -1.63 14.02
C PRO A 185 -4.54 -2.82 13.06
N GLY A 186 -5.08 -2.61 11.87
CA GLY A 186 -5.02 -3.53 10.74
C GLY A 186 -3.71 -3.35 9.98
N LYS A 187 -3.03 -4.45 9.67
CA LYS A 187 -1.72 -4.41 8.97
C LYS A 187 -1.69 -5.40 7.82
N PHE A 188 -1.02 -4.99 6.74
CA PHE A 188 -0.58 -5.93 5.71
C PHE A 188 0.61 -6.74 6.22
N SER A 189 0.63 -8.02 5.88
CA SER A 189 1.66 -8.97 6.26
C SER A 189 1.92 -9.93 5.11
N VAL A 190 3.18 -10.35 4.96
CA VAL A 190 3.59 -11.35 3.99
C VAL A 190 4.09 -12.56 4.76
N VAL A 191 3.37 -13.66 4.68
CA VAL A 191 3.65 -14.89 5.42
C VAL A 191 3.76 -16.08 4.48
N PRO A 192 4.54 -17.13 4.79
CA PRO A 192 4.52 -18.35 3.99
C PRO A 192 3.12 -18.94 3.91
N TYR A 193 2.70 -19.35 2.71
CA TYR A 193 1.31 -19.73 2.45
C TYR A 193 0.88 -20.99 3.22
N TYR A 194 1.78 -21.95 3.42
CA TYR A 194 1.50 -23.15 4.21
C TYR A 194 1.02 -22.86 5.64
N TYR A 195 1.41 -21.71 6.25
CA TYR A 195 0.87 -21.34 7.57
C TYR A 195 -0.63 -21.07 7.49
N LYS A 196 -1.11 -20.46 6.40
CA LYS A 196 -2.53 -20.14 6.20
C LYS A 196 -3.35 -21.37 5.85
N ILE A 197 -2.78 -22.30 5.08
CA ILE A 197 -3.39 -23.62 4.84
C ILE A 197 -3.56 -24.36 6.17
N ARG A 198 -2.52 -24.41 7.01
CA ARG A 198 -2.59 -25.06 8.32
C ARG A 198 -3.62 -24.40 9.25
N GLU A 199 -3.66 -23.07 9.26
CA GLU A 199 -4.62 -22.30 10.05
C GLU A 199 -6.07 -22.61 9.65
N TYR A 200 -6.40 -22.52 8.36
CA TYR A 200 -7.79 -22.59 7.93
C TYR A 200 -8.25 -23.99 7.54
N ASN A 201 -7.44 -24.75 6.81
CA ASN A 201 -7.82 -26.10 6.37
C ASN A 201 -7.55 -27.13 7.47
N ASP A 202 -6.34 -27.16 8.05
CA ASP A 202 -5.97 -28.25 8.97
C ASP A 202 -6.52 -28.05 10.40
N HIS A 203 -6.57 -26.80 10.88
CA HIS A 203 -7.03 -26.50 12.25
C HIS A 203 -8.51 -26.13 12.31
N GLU A 204 -9.02 -25.35 11.36
CA GLU A 204 -10.41 -24.91 11.34
C GLU A 204 -11.31 -25.76 10.42
N PHE A 205 -10.75 -26.70 9.63
CA PHE A 205 -11.48 -27.58 8.69
C PHE A 205 -12.33 -26.83 7.66
N ARG A 206 -11.79 -25.74 7.12
CA ARG A 206 -12.50 -24.83 6.20
C ARG A 206 -12.17 -25.11 4.75
N ASP A 207 -13.16 -24.89 3.88
CA ASP A 207 -12.96 -24.87 2.44
C ASP A 207 -12.16 -23.61 2.06
N ILE A 208 -11.18 -23.80 1.17
CA ILE A 208 -10.36 -22.74 0.61
C ILE A 208 -10.62 -22.70 -0.89
N TRP A 209 -10.96 -21.51 -1.39
CA TRP A 209 -11.24 -21.25 -2.78
C TRP A 209 -10.22 -20.26 -3.32
N ASP A 210 -9.53 -20.65 -4.37
CA ASP A 210 -8.52 -19.82 -5.02
C ASP A 210 -9.00 -19.43 -6.42
N TYR A 211 -8.84 -18.15 -6.76
CA TYR A 211 -9.16 -17.60 -8.08
C TYR A 211 -7.95 -16.89 -8.67
N ASP A 212 -7.44 -17.39 -9.80
CA ASP A 212 -6.35 -16.75 -10.54
C ASP A 212 -6.80 -15.39 -11.11
N LEU A 213 -6.06 -14.33 -10.77
CA LEU A 213 -6.38 -12.97 -11.22
C LEU A 213 -6.00 -12.70 -12.68
N GLY A 214 -5.21 -13.55 -13.32
CA GLY A 214 -4.80 -13.41 -14.72
C GLY A 214 -3.96 -12.14 -15.00
N LEU A 215 -3.23 -11.66 -13.99
CA LEU A 215 -2.42 -10.44 -14.08
C LEU A 215 -1.15 -10.67 -14.89
N ASN A 216 -0.74 -9.67 -15.66
CA ASN A 216 0.57 -9.70 -16.30
C ASN A 216 1.69 -9.34 -15.29
N GLN A 217 2.95 -9.62 -15.67
CA GLN A 217 4.09 -9.42 -14.76
C GLN A 217 4.25 -7.96 -14.29
N GLU A 218 3.92 -6.98 -15.12
CA GLU A 218 4.00 -5.57 -14.72
C GLU A 218 2.97 -5.25 -13.62
N GLN A 219 1.74 -5.76 -13.76
CA GLN A 219 0.70 -5.61 -12.75
C GLN A 219 1.07 -6.33 -11.44
N ILE A 220 1.61 -7.55 -11.53
CA ILE A 220 2.09 -8.30 -10.36
C ILE A 220 3.18 -7.52 -9.64
N ASN A 221 4.16 -6.99 -10.37
CA ASN A 221 5.24 -6.18 -9.79
C ASN A 221 4.71 -4.93 -9.09
N ARG A 222 3.67 -4.27 -9.64
CA ARG A 222 3.03 -3.13 -8.98
C ARG A 222 2.38 -3.51 -7.65
N VAL A 223 1.71 -4.67 -7.57
CA VAL A 223 1.14 -5.17 -6.30
C VAL A 223 2.24 -5.44 -5.29
N VAL A 224 3.33 -6.10 -5.70
CA VAL A 224 4.48 -6.36 -4.83
C VAL A 224 5.11 -5.06 -4.33
N ASP A 225 5.28 -4.06 -5.20
CA ASP A 225 5.80 -2.75 -4.83
C ASP A 225 4.86 -2.03 -3.85
N HIS A 226 3.54 -2.15 -4.06
CA HIS A 226 2.55 -1.57 -3.15
C HIS A 226 2.63 -2.21 -1.76
N ILE A 227 2.69 -3.54 -1.69
CA ILE A 227 2.81 -4.26 -0.42
C ILE A 227 4.09 -3.93 0.32
N TRP A 228 5.20 -3.69 -0.41
CA TRP A 228 6.41 -3.16 0.21
C TRP A 228 6.15 -1.81 0.89
N GLU A 229 5.48 -0.87 0.22
CA GLU A 229 5.12 0.43 0.80
C GLU A 229 4.14 0.30 1.98
N MET A 230 3.29 -0.73 1.98
CA MET A 230 2.34 -1.00 3.07
C MET A 230 2.96 -1.77 4.25
N GLY A 231 4.15 -2.36 4.11
CA GLY A 231 4.67 -3.33 5.07
C GLY A 231 4.89 -2.81 6.49
N SER A 232 5.03 -1.50 6.67
CA SER A 232 5.21 -0.83 7.98
C SER A 232 4.09 0.15 8.32
N VAL A 233 2.93 0.03 7.66
CA VAL A 233 1.78 0.91 7.91
C VAL A 233 0.62 0.13 8.50
N TYR A 234 -0.22 0.86 9.22
CA TYR A 234 -1.46 0.37 9.79
C TYR A 234 -2.63 1.29 9.43
N PHE A 235 -3.81 0.70 9.48
CA PHE A 235 -5.11 1.30 9.26
C PHE A 235 -5.97 1.00 10.50
N ASP A 236 -6.95 1.84 10.80
CA ASP A 236 -7.98 1.51 11.77
C ASP A 236 -8.84 0.35 11.24
N TYR A 237 -8.82 -0.81 11.93
CA TYR A 237 -9.53 -2.01 11.48
C TYR A 237 -10.95 -2.03 12.05
N PHE A 238 -11.95 -1.83 11.19
CA PHE A 238 -13.34 -2.08 11.56
C PHE A 238 -13.80 -3.46 11.05
N TYR A 239 -14.67 -4.12 11.80
CA TYR A 239 -15.15 -5.46 11.41
C TYR A 239 -16.04 -5.43 10.16
N PHE A 240 -16.87 -4.40 10.03
CA PHE A 240 -17.87 -4.28 8.96
C PHE A 240 -17.43 -3.37 7.79
N THR A 241 -16.44 -2.52 8.01
CA THR A 241 -15.85 -1.60 7.03
C THR A 241 -14.33 -1.70 7.16
N GLU A 242 -13.51 -1.45 6.14
CA GLU A 242 -12.04 -1.49 6.31
C GLU A 242 -11.48 -2.84 6.82
N ASN A 243 -12.15 -3.96 6.51
CA ASN A 243 -11.71 -5.31 6.86
C ASN A 243 -10.76 -5.92 5.80
N CYS A 244 -10.35 -7.19 6.02
CA CYS A 244 -9.47 -7.92 5.10
C CYS A 244 -9.93 -7.89 3.64
N SER A 245 -11.22 -8.15 3.38
CA SER A 245 -11.74 -8.14 2.01
C SER A 245 -11.71 -6.76 1.39
N TYR A 246 -11.99 -5.71 2.17
CA TYR A 246 -11.94 -4.31 1.71
C TYR A 246 -10.55 -3.91 1.25
N HIS A 247 -9.53 -4.13 2.09
CA HIS A 247 -8.16 -3.76 1.78
C HIS A 247 -7.53 -4.66 0.71
N ILE A 248 -7.86 -5.96 0.71
CA ILE A 248 -7.32 -6.90 -0.28
C ILE A 248 -7.88 -6.64 -1.67
N LEU A 249 -9.19 -6.33 -1.79
CA LEU A 249 -9.80 -6.01 -3.08
C LEU A 249 -9.50 -4.58 -3.54
N GLY A 250 -9.03 -3.71 -2.64
CA GLY A 250 -8.64 -2.33 -2.91
C GLY A 250 -7.17 -2.13 -3.30
N LEU A 251 -6.36 -3.20 -3.29
CA LEU A 251 -4.92 -3.23 -3.60
C LEU A 251 -4.58 -2.70 -5.01
#